data_AF-A0A4Q2JT87-F1
#
_entry.id   AF-A0A4Q2JT87-F1
#
_cell.length_a   1.000
_cell.length_b   1.000
_cell.length_c   1.000
_cell.angle_alpha   90.00
_cell.angle_beta   90.00
_cell.angle_gamma   90.00
#
_symmetry.space_group_name_H-M   'P 1'
#
loop_
_entity.id
_entity.type
_entity.pdbx_description
1 polymer ?
#
loop_
_entity_poly.entity_id
_entity_poly.type
_entity_poly.pdbx_seq_one_letter_code
_entity_poly.pdbx_strand_id
1 'polypeptide(L)'
;MSALPAQTRPARRWSPTAAPRLRPAPEPGERRARPRLAYAVVALASIGAIAVVQLLLSIAMTQGAYEMDEQLLRQAELQREQQKLSDDLDRLESPQFLAANAEALGMVPNAAPVYLRLSDGAVLGDPTAAAGAATSSASLVPNALIDGVPLVTERGEGETAKGGEGKPATPADGTPAAPPALTGGLPTPATH
;
A
#
# COMPACT_ATOMS: atom_id res chain seq x y z
N MET A 1 64.84 127.63 -25.18
CA MET A 1 64.00 127.22 -26.31
C MET A 1 64.60 125.98 -26.94
N SER A 2 63.76 125.10 -27.48
CA SER A 2 64.07 123.82 -28.14
C SER A 2 64.08 122.60 -27.23
N ALA A 3 63.31 121.61 -27.69
CA ALA A 3 62.57 120.65 -26.92
C ALA A 3 62.82 119.23 -27.47
N LEU A 4 62.62 118.25 -26.57
CA LEU A 4 62.25 116.84 -26.79
C LEU A 4 63.28 115.92 -27.50
N PRO A 5 63.16 114.58 -27.36
CA PRO A 5 62.15 113.80 -26.63
C PRO A 5 62.71 112.78 -25.61
N ALA A 6 61.83 112.45 -24.66
CA ALA A 6 61.95 111.31 -23.76
C ALA A 6 61.86 109.98 -24.53
N GLN A 7 62.75 109.04 -24.21
CA GLN A 7 62.71 107.68 -24.75
C GLN A 7 62.47 106.68 -23.62
N THR A 8 61.22 106.23 -23.54
CA THR A 8 60.70 105.27 -22.58
C THR A 8 61.19 103.87 -22.94
N ARG A 9 61.99 103.26 -22.05
CA ARG A 9 62.53 101.90 -22.24
C ARG A 9 61.50 100.88 -21.70
N PRO A 10 61.03 99.90 -22.49
CA PRO A 10 60.04 98.96 -22.02
C PRO A 10 60.63 97.99 -20.98
N ALA A 11 59.92 97.82 -19.87
CA ALA A 11 60.23 96.85 -18.83
C ALA A 11 60.12 95.41 -19.40
N ARG A 12 61.14 94.58 -19.11
CA ARG A 12 61.09 93.15 -19.42
C ARG A 12 59.97 92.50 -18.62
N ARG A 13 58.97 91.97 -19.29
CA ARG A 13 57.95 91.12 -18.66
C ARG A 13 58.60 89.79 -18.30
N TRP A 14 58.65 89.51 -17.00
CA TRP A 14 58.94 88.20 -16.47
C TRP A 14 57.82 87.26 -16.88
N SER A 15 58.09 86.26 -17.73
CA SER A 15 57.14 85.17 -17.98
C SER A 15 57.18 84.23 -16.79
N PRO A 16 56.08 84.06 -16.02
CA PRO A 16 56.04 83.05 -14.98
C PRO A 16 56.02 81.66 -15.64
N THR A 17 57.05 80.86 -15.38
CA THR A 17 57.04 79.40 -15.62
C THR A 17 55.79 78.83 -14.95
N ALA A 18 54.95 78.16 -15.74
CA ALA A 18 53.71 77.57 -15.29
C ALA A 18 53.99 76.56 -14.15
N ALA A 19 53.48 76.85 -12.96
CA ALA A 19 53.51 75.91 -11.85
C ALA A 19 52.69 74.65 -12.19
N PRO A 20 53.14 73.45 -11.80
CA PRO A 20 52.37 72.22 -12.00
C PRO A 20 51.06 72.32 -11.21
N ARG A 21 49.94 72.22 -11.93
CA ARG A 21 48.60 72.26 -11.33
C ARG A 21 48.34 70.96 -10.58
N LEU A 22 48.19 71.05 -9.26
CA LEU A 22 47.69 69.96 -8.44
C LEU A 22 46.26 69.65 -8.88
N ARG A 23 46.05 68.45 -9.44
CA ARG A 23 44.71 67.92 -9.69
C ARG A 23 44.15 67.41 -8.37
N PRO A 24 42.91 67.78 -8.00
CA PRO A 24 42.20 67.11 -6.92
C PRO A 24 42.12 65.61 -7.22
N ALA A 25 42.55 64.78 -6.27
CA ALA A 25 42.29 63.35 -6.33
C ALA A 25 40.76 63.14 -6.37
N PRO A 26 40.22 62.27 -7.22
CA PRO A 26 38.80 61.98 -7.19
C PRO A 26 38.45 61.42 -5.81
N GLU A 27 37.49 62.05 -5.13
CA GLU A 27 36.94 61.47 -3.92
C GLU A 27 36.44 60.05 -4.26
N PRO A 28 36.71 59.05 -3.39
CA PRO A 28 36.12 57.73 -3.57
C PRO A 28 34.60 57.92 -3.52
N GLY A 29 33.97 57.92 -4.69
CA GLY A 29 32.54 58.14 -4.81
C GLY A 29 31.84 57.20 -3.84
N GLU A 30 31.05 57.77 -2.94
CA GLU A 30 30.19 57.03 -2.01
C GLU A 30 29.06 56.33 -2.78
N ARG A 31 29.42 55.39 -3.67
CA ARG A 31 28.50 54.48 -4.34
C ARG A 31 28.28 53.23 -3.48
N ARG A 32 28.24 53.39 -2.15
CA ARG A 32 27.94 52.31 -1.21
C ARG A 32 26.63 52.56 -0.48
N ALA A 33 25.62 52.91 -1.24
CA ALA A 33 24.22 52.87 -0.81
C ALA A 33 23.55 51.87 -1.77
N ARG A 34 23.02 50.71 -1.38
CA ARG A 34 22.30 50.37 -0.16
C ARG A 34 22.21 48.84 -0.04
N PRO A 35 23.17 48.13 0.59
CA PRO A 35 23.08 46.68 0.78
C PRO A 35 21.80 46.30 1.55
N ARG A 36 21.36 47.15 2.49
CA ARG A 36 20.11 46.96 3.27
C ARG A 36 18.84 46.90 2.42
N LEU A 37 18.77 47.66 1.32
CA LEU A 37 17.62 47.63 0.42
C LEU A 37 17.61 46.37 -0.45
N ALA A 38 18.78 45.90 -0.89
CA ALA A 38 18.89 44.62 -1.58
C ALA A 38 18.43 43.45 -0.68
N TYR A 39 18.83 43.44 0.61
CA TYR A 39 18.35 42.44 1.56
C TYR A 39 16.83 42.49 1.78
N ALA A 40 16.23 43.69 1.85
CA ALA A 40 14.79 43.85 1.99
C ALA A 40 14.02 43.31 0.77
N VAL A 41 14.52 43.57 -0.45
CA VAL A 41 13.92 43.06 -1.68
C VAL A 41 14.01 41.55 -1.75
N VAL A 42 15.16 40.97 -1.40
CA VAL A 42 15.34 39.50 -1.35
C VAL A 42 14.43 38.86 -0.31
N ALA A 43 14.28 39.48 0.87
CA ALA A 43 13.39 39.00 1.91
C ALA A 43 11.91 39.06 1.50
N LEU A 44 11.47 40.13 0.83
CA LEU A 44 10.11 40.22 0.31
C LEU A 44 9.86 39.20 -0.81
N ALA A 45 10.84 39.01 -1.69
CA ALA A 45 10.77 38.03 -2.77
C ALA A 45 10.71 36.60 -2.22
N SER A 46 11.48 36.27 -1.16
CA SER A 46 11.43 34.95 -0.53
C SER A 46 10.10 34.70 0.17
N ILE A 47 9.55 35.68 0.89
CA ILE A 47 8.22 35.57 1.50
C ILE A 47 7.15 35.36 0.42
N GLY A 48 7.20 36.11 -0.68
CA GLY A 48 6.30 35.93 -1.82
C GLY A 48 6.42 34.56 -2.46
N ALA A 49 7.65 34.07 -2.68
CA ALA A 49 7.89 32.74 -3.22
C ALA A 49 7.35 31.63 -2.31
N ILE A 50 7.55 31.73 -1.00
CA ILE A 50 7.01 30.78 -0.02
C ILE A 50 5.47 30.77 -0.08
N ALA A 51 4.83 31.93 -0.14
CA ALA A 51 3.37 32.02 -0.24
C ALA A 51 2.83 31.37 -1.52
N VAL A 52 3.51 31.56 -2.67
CA VAL A 52 3.14 30.91 -3.94
C VAL A 52 3.32 29.40 -3.85
N VAL A 53 4.44 28.91 -3.32
CA VAL A 53 4.69 27.47 -3.13
C VAL A 53 3.62 26.85 -2.22
N GLN A 54 3.27 27.52 -1.13
CA GLN A 54 2.24 27.05 -0.20
C GLN A 54 0.85 26.98 -0.85
N LEU A 55 0.50 27.97 -1.68
CA LEU A 55 -0.75 27.97 -2.44
C LEU A 55 -0.78 26.84 -3.46
N LEU A 56 0.30 26.64 -4.23
CA LEU A 56 0.40 25.55 -5.21
C LEU A 56 0.33 24.19 -4.53
N LEU A 57 0.98 24.02 -3.38
CA LEU A 57 0.90 22.80 -2.59
C LEU A 57 -0.53 22.55 -2.07
N SER A 58 -1.23 23.60 -1.64
CA SER A 58 -2.63 23.51 -1.22
C SER A 58 -3.56 23.10 -2.37
N ILE A 59 -3.33 23.62 -3.58
CA ILE A 59 -4.10 23.27 -4.79
C ILE A 59 -3.81 21.81 -5.19
N ALA A 60 -2.53 21.42 -5.21
CA ALA A 60 -2.10 20.05 -5.50
C ALA A 60 -2.64 19.04 -4.47
N MET A 61 -2.68 19.41 -3.19
CA MET A 61 -3.25 18.57 -2.12
C MET A 61 -4.77 18.46 -2.23
N THR A 62 -5.44 19.52 -2.70
CA THR A 62 -6.88 19.48 -2.99
C THR A 62 -7.21 18.57 -4.18
N GLN A 63 -6.33 18.49 -5.20
CA GLN A 63 -6.49 17.57 -6.33
C GLN A 63 -6.09 16.13 -5.98
N GLY A 64 -5.01 15.93 -5.23
CA GLY A 64 -4.56 14.62 -4.75
C GLY A 64 -5.52 13.97 -3.74
N ALA A 65 -6.39 14.75 -3.09
CA ALA A 65 -7.45 14.20 -2.23
C ALA A 65 -8.51 13.41 -3.03
N TYR A 66 -8.77 13.78 -4.29
CA TYR A 66 -9.76 13.08 -5.13
C TYR A 66 -9.19 11.79 -5.74
N GLU A 67 -7.90 11.76 -6.09
CA GLU A 67 -7.24 10.53 -6.58
C GLU A 67 -7.08 9.48 -5.46
N MET A 68 -6.83 9.92 -4.22
CA MET A 68 -6.79 9.04 -3.04
C MET A 68 -8.18 8.50 -2.69
N ASP A 69 -9.23 9.31 -2.85
CA ASP A 69 -10.61 8.87 -2.63
C ASP A 69 -11.05 7.81 -3.65
N GLU A 70 -10.69 7.96 -4.93
CA GLU A 70 -10.96 6.95 -5.95
C GLU A 70 -10.27 5.61 -5.64
N GLN A 71 -9.02 5.64 -5.15
CA GLN A 71 -8.29 4.43 -4.77
C GLN A 71 -8.85 3.78 -3.52
N LEU A 72 -9.27 4.54 -2.51
CA LEU A 72 -9.93 4.02 -1.31
C LEU A 72 -11.30 3.42 -1.63
N LEU A 73 -12.07 4.04 -2.52
CA LEU A 73 -13.33 3.50 -3.00
C LEU A 73 -13.12 2.17 -3.74
N ARG A 74 -12.10 2.08 -4.60
CA ARG A 74 -11.74 0.82 -5.28
C ARG A 74 -11.30 -0.27 -4.31
N GLN A 75 -10.51 0.07 -3.29
CA GLN A 75 -10.12 -0.88 -2.25
C GLN A 75 -11.33 -1.38 -1.46
N ALA A 76 -12.23 -0.49 -1.07
CA ALA A 76 -13.46 -0.86 -0.37
C ALA A 76 -14.35 -1.78 -1.22
N GLU A 77 -14.45 -1.52 -2.53
CA GLU A 77 -15.21 -2.36 -3.45
C GLU A 77 -14.59 -3.76 -3.61
N LEU A 78 -13.27 -3.83 -3.85
CA LEU A 78 -12.56 -5.10 -3.95
C LEU A 78 -12.64 -5.93 -2.67
N GLN A 79 -12.60 -5.27 -1.50
CA GLN A 79 -12.71 -5.96 -0.22
C GLN A 79 -14.13 -6.51 0.02
N ARG A 80 -15.17 -5.81 -0.44
CA ARG A 80 -16.55 -6.34 -0.45
C ARG A 80 -16.67 -7.54 -1.37
N GLU A 81 -16.06 -7.48 -2.55
CA GLU A 81 -16.08 -8.59 -3.51
C GLU A 81 -15.36 -9.82 -2.95
N GLN A 82 -14.20 -9.62 -2.32
CA GLN A 82 -13.47 -10.69 -1.64
C GLN A 82 -14.30 -11.33 -0.53
N GLN A 83 -14.96 -10.53 0.31
CA GLN A 83 -15.81 -11.05 1.39
C GLN A 83 -16.95 -11.88 0.81
N LYS A 84 -17.61 -11.39 -0.25
CA LYS A 84 -18.68 -12.13 -0.92
C LYS A 84 -18.19 -13.48 -1.46
N LEU A 85 -17.02 -13.49 -2.10
CA LEU A 85 -16.45 -14.72 -2.66
C LEU A 85 -16.03 -15.71 -1.56
N SER A 86 -15.50 -15.20 -0.45
CA SER A 86 -15.20 -16.04 0.73
C SER A 86 -16.47 -16.65 1.31
N ASP A 87 -17.53 -15.86 1.48
CA ASP A 87 -18.81 -16.35 1.98
C ASP A 87 -19.40 -17.44 1.06
N ASP A 88 -19.26 -17.30 -0.26
CA ASP A 88 -19.71 -18.30 -1.23
C ASP A 88 -18.85 -19.58 -1.17
N LEU A 89 -17.53 -19.47 -0.99
CA LEU A 89 -16.66 -20.63 -0.74
C LEU A 89 -17.02 -21.34 0.56
N ASP A 90 -17.20 -20.61 1.66
CA ASP A 90 -17.58 -21.18 2.96
C ASP A 90 -18.93 -21.92 2.88
N ARG A 91 -19.86 -21.45 2.05
CA ARG A 91 -21.13 -22.16 1.78
C ARG A 91 -20.89 -23.48 1.05
N LEU A 92 -20.05 -23.47 0.00
CA LEU A 92 -19.75 -24.66 -0.80
C LEU A 92 -18.87 -25.68 -0.05
N GLU A 93 -17.99 -25.23 0.83
CA GLU A 93 -17.16 -26.11 1.67
C GLU A 93 -17.88 -26.57 2.95
N SER A 94 -19.10 -26.06 3.19
CA SER A 94 -19.84 -26.39 4.40
C SER A 94 -20.08 -27.92 4.51
N PRO A 95 -19.94 -28.51 5.72
CA PRO A 95 -20.10 -29.96 5.89
C PRO A 95 -21.45 -30.49 5.43
N GLN A 96 -22.51 -29.69 5.58
CA GLN A 96 -23.86 -30.05 5.15
C GLN A 96 -23.98 -30.08 3.62
N PHE A 97 -23.38 -29.12 2.91
CA PHE A 97 -23.36 -29.11 1.44
C PHE A 97 -22.51 -30.27 0.90
N LEU A 98 -21.35 -30.54 1.50
CA LEU A 98 -20.51 -31.67 1.11
C LEU A 98 -21.19 -33.02 1.36
N ALA A 99 -21.88 -33.18 2.49
CA ALA A 99 -22.66 -34.39 2.78
C ALA A 99 -23.80 -34.58 1.77
N ALA A 100 -24.55 -33.53 1.44
CA ALA A 100 -25.63 -33.60 0.46
C ALA A 100 -25.10 -33.96 -0.95
N ASN A 101 -23.95 -33.41 -1.36
CA ASN A 101 -23.31 -33.78 -2.62
C ASN A 101 -22.76 -35.22 -2.61
N ALA A 102 -22.21 -35.67 -1.48
CA ALA A 102 -21.75 -37.03 -1.31
C ALA A 102 -22.92 -38.02 -1.45
N GLU A 103 -24.03 -37.76 -0.77
CA GLU A 103 -25.26 -38.54 -0.87
C GLU A 103 -25.84 -38.51 -2.29
N ALA A 104 -25.82 -37.36 -2.97
CA ALA A 104 -26.24 -37.25 -4.36
C ALA A 104 -25.40 -38.12 -5.32
N LEU A 105 -24.11 -38.32 -5.02
CA LEU A 105 -23.22 -39.23 -5.74
C LEU A 105 -23.36 -40.70 -5.31
N GLY A 106 -24.28 -41.01 -4.40
CA GLY A 106 -24.54 -42.36 -3.89
C GLY A 106 -23.60 -42.79 -2.75
N MET A 107 -22.81 -41.88 -2.18
CA MET A 107 -22.02 -42.17 -0.98
C MET A 107 -22.94 -42.22 0.24
N VAL A 108 -22.60 -43.09 1.20
CA VAL A 108 -23.39 -43.33 2.41
C VAL A 108 -22.48 -43.14 3.63
N PRO A 109 -22.93 -42.44 4.69
CA PRO A 109 -22.14 -42.29 5.91
C PRO A 109 -21.88 -43.65 6.58
N ASN A 110 -20.65 -43.89 7.01
CA ASN A 110 -20.29 -45.07 7.79
C ASN A 110 -20.53 -44.83 9.28
N ALA A 111 -21.57 -45.45 9.85
CA ALA A 111 -21.87 -45.36 11.28
C ALA A 111 -20.93 -46.17 12.18
N ALA A 112 -20.20 -47.14 11.62
CA ALA A 112 -19.31 -48.05 12.35
C ALA A 112 -17.93 -48.13 11.67
N PRO A 113 -17.06 -47.13 11.85
CA PRO A 113 -15.70 -47.18 11.32
C PRO A 113 -14.89 -48.28 12.02
N VAL A 114 -14.14 -49.04 11.22
CA VAL A 114 -13.22 -50.09 11.69
C VAL A 114 -11.80 -49.54 11.63
N TYR A 115 -11.01 -49.79 12.67
CA TYR A 115 -9.67 -49.21 12.79
C TYR A 115 -8.59 -50.26 12.57
N LEU A 116 -7.50 -49.87 11.89
CA LEU A 116 -6.30 -50.68 11.79
C LEU A 116 -5.31 -50.29 12.87
N ARG A 117 -4.91 -51.23 13.72
CA ARG A 117 -3.83 -51.02 14.68
C ARG A 117 -2.49 -51.23 13.97
N LEU A 118 -1.71 -50.17 13.82
CA LEU A 118 -0.45 -50.19 13.05
C LEU A 118 0.64 -51.08 13.68
N SER A 119 0.60 -51.28 15.00
CA SER A 119 1.63 -52.04 15.72
C SER A 119 1.64 -53.53 15.38
N ASP A 120 0.48 -54.10 15.09
CA ASP A 120 0.29 -55.54 14.91
C ASP A 120 -0.59 -55.89 13.70
N GLY A 121 -1.05 -54.90 12.95
CA GLY A 121 -1.91 -55.08 11.78
C GLY A 121 -3.31 -55.59 12.14
N ALA A 122 -3.70 -55.56 13.42
CA ALA A 122 -5.01 -56.04 13.84
C ALA A 122 -6.10 -55.07 13.41
N VAL A 123 -7.15 -55.62 12.79
CA VAL A 123 -8.37 -54.88 12.45
C VAL A 123 -9.31 -54.92 13.65
N LEU A 124 -9.63 -53.75 14.20
CA LEU A 124 -10.47 -53.58 15.37
C LEU A 124 -11.88 -53.16 14.95
N GLY A 125 -12.82 -54.10 15.01
CA GLY A 125 -14.22 -53.93 14.61
C GLY A 125 -14.67 -55.01 13.62
N ASP A 126 -15.96 -55.01 13.28
CA ASP A 126 -16.54 -55.89 12.27
C ASP A 126 -16.66 -55.12 10.93
N PRO A 127 -15.92 -55.52 9.87
CA PRO A 127 -15.96 -54.86 8.58
C PRO A 127 -17.27 -55.19 7.84
N THR A 128 -18.32 -54.44 8.15
CA THR A 128 -19.61 -54.55 7.47
C THR A 128 -19.78 -53.41 6.45
N ALA A 129 -20.37 -53.71 5.29
CA ALA A 129 -20.75 -52.66 4.35
C ALA A 129 -21.72 -51.67 5.02
N ALA A 130 -21.53 -50.37 4.77
CA ALA A 130 -22.43 -49.34 5.29
C ALA A 130 -23.85 -49.58 4.76
N ALA A 131 -24.79 -49.84 5.66
CA ALA A 131 -26.18 -49.98 5.30
C ALA A 131 -26.74 -48.58 5.00
N GLY A 132 -27.22 -48.36 3.77
CA GLY A 132 -27.83 -47.09 3.32
C GLY A 132 -29.14 -46.70 4.03
N ALA A 133 -29.49 -47.37 5.12
CA ALA A 133 -30.74 -47.18 5.82
C ALA A 133 -30.53 -46.40 7.12
N ALA A 134 -31.01 -45.16 7.10
CA ALA A 134 -31.50 -44.41 8.24
C ALA A 134 -30.49 -44.09 9.35
N THR A 135 -29.46 -43.33 8.99
CA THR A 135 -29.24 -42.05 9.65
C THR A 135 -28.68 -41.17 8.56
N SER A 136 -29.56 -40.49 7.81
CA SER A 136 -29.11 -39.30 7.12
C SER A 136 -28.38 -38.50 8.18
N SER A 137 -27.16 -38.08 7.87
CA SER A 137 -26.45 -37.09 8.68
C SER A 137 -27.13 -35.74 8.46
N ALA A 138 -28.47 -35.71 8.45
CA ALA A 138 -29.30 -34.54 8.37
C ALA A 138 -29.03 -33.81 9.67
N SER A 139 -28.02 -32.95 9.61
CA SER A 139 -27.72 -31.98 10.64
C SER A 139 -29.05 -31.40 11.08
N LEU A 140 -29.41 -31.61 12.36
CA LEU A 140 -30.72 -31.17 12.87
C LEU A 140 -30.90 -29.65 12.77
N VAL A 141 -29.81 -28.93 12.49
CA VAL A 141 -29.80 -27.51 12.19
C VAL A 141 -29.74 -27.32 10.67
N PRO A 142 -30.79 -26.80 10.03
CA PRO A 142 -30.77 -26.47 8.61
C PRO A 142 -29.81 -25.31 8.36
N ASN A 143 -29.02 -25.39 7.29
CA ASN A 143 -28.25 -24.27 6.78
C ASN A 143 -29.03 -23.58 5.65
N ALA A 144 -29.63 -22.43 5.91
CA ALA A 144 -30.37 -21.68 4.88
C ALA A 144 -29.44 -21.09 3.79
N LEU A 145 -28.12 -21.05 4.01
CA LEU A 145 -27.18 -20.50 3.04
C LEU A 145 -26.89 -21.44 1.86
N ILE A 146 -27.28 -22.72 1.96
CA ILE A 146 -27.15 -23.69 0.87
C ILE A 146 -28.44 -23.82 0.04
N ASP A 147 -29.51 -23.13 0.44
CA ASP A 147 -30.78 -23.15 -0.29
C ASP A 147 -30.59 -22.55 -1.70
N GLY A 148 -31.01 -23.30 -2.72
CA GLY A 148 -30.90 -22.90 -4.12
C GLY A 148 -29.52 -23.08 -4.76
N VAL A 149 -28.54 -23.63 -4.04
CA VAL A 149 -27.26 -24.02 -4.64
C VAL A 149 -27.41 -25.42 -5.26
N PRO A 150 -27.24 -25.58 -6.60
CA PRO A 150 -27.44 -26.88 -7.25
C PRO A 150 -26.37 -27.88 -6.80
N LEU A 151 -26.81 -29.11 -6.58
CA LEU A 151 -25.94 -30.23 -6.26
C LEU A 151 -25.07 -30.60 -7.48
N VAL A 152 -23.95 -31.29 -7.25
CA VAL A 152 -23.00 -31.70 -8.29
C VAL A 152 -23.66 -32.53 -9.40
N THR A 153 -24.69 -33.31 -9.06
CA THR A 153 -25.48 -34.09 -10.02
C THR A 153 -26.36 -33.23 -10.92
N GLU A 154 -26.84 -32.09 -10.44
CA GLU A 154 -27.66 -31.14 -11.20
C GLU A 154 -26.81 -30.14 -12.01
N ARG A 155 -25.59 -29.86 -11.54
CA ARG A 155 -24.61 -29.01 -12.26
C ARG A 155 -24.04 -29.70 -13.51
N GLY A 156 -24.19 -31.03 -13.60
CA GLY A 156 -23.55 -31.89 -14.60
C GLY A 156 -24.18 -31.95 -16.00
N GLU A 157 -25.31 -31.30 -16.27
CA GLU A 157 -25.91 -31.31 -17.63
C GLU A 157 -25.50 -30.13 -18.52
N GLY A 158 -24.65 -29.20 -18.04
CA GLY A 158 -24.25 -28.04 -18.85
C GLY A 158 -22.92 -27.37 -18.56
N GLU A 159 -22.25 -27.63 -17.44
CA GLU A 159 -21.08 -26.84 -17.07
C GLU A 159 -19.97 -27.68 -16.44
N THR A 160 -19.24 -28.39 -17.30
CA THR A 160 -17.88 -28.79 -16.97
C THR A 160 -17.04 -27.51 -16.95
N ALA A 161 -16.66 -27.05 -15.77
CA ALA A 161 -15.74 -25.95 -15.61
C ALA A 161 -14.44 -26.26 -16.39
N LYS A 162 -14.19 -25.53 -17.47
CA LYS A 162 -12.85 -25.41 -18.06
C LYS A 162 -11.97 -24.65 -17.06
N GLY A 163 -11.44 -25.36 -16.08
CA GLY A 163 -10.64 -24.76 -15.02
C GLY A 163 -9.67 -25.77 -14.43
N GLY A 164 -8.45 -25.78 -14.98
CA GLY A 164 -7.25 -26.33 -14.34
C GLY A 164 -7.22 -27.85 -14.20
N GLU A 165 -6.42 -28.51 -15.04
CA GLU A 165 -5.82 -29.79 -14.67
C GLU A 165 -5.01 -29.58 -13.37
N GLY A 166 -5.67 -29.82 -12.24
CA GLY A 166 -5.00 -30.13 -10.99
C GLY A 166 -4.25 -31.42 -11.21
N LYS A 167 -2.99 -31.31 -11.65
CA LYS A 167 -2.04 -32.41 -11.68
C LYS A 167 -2.18 -33.15 -10.33
N PRO A 168 -2.37 -34.48 -10.32
CA PRO A 168 -2.38 -35.22 -9.07
C PRO A 168 -1.12 -34.84 -8.31
N ALA A 169 -1.29 -34.24 -7.13
CA ALA A 169 -0.19 -34.14 -6.20
C ALA A 169 0.26 -35.58 -5.95
N THR A 170 1.39 -35.96 -6.53
CA THR A 170 2.11 -37.15 -6.13
C THR A 170 2.21 -37.08 -4.61
N PRO A 171 1.83 -38.13 -3.86
CA PRO A 171 2.06 -38.17 -2.43
C PRO A 171 3.55 -37.92 -2.24
N ALA A 172 3.90 -36.74 -1.72
CA ALA A 172 5.24 -36.55 -1.21
C ALA A 172 5.36 -37.57 -0.07
N ASP A 173 6.32 -38.48 -0.20
CA ASP A 173 6.84 -39.30 0.91
C ASP A 173 7.42 -38.34 1.97
N GLY A 174 6.53 -37.68 2.70
CA GLY A 174 6.79 -37.10 3.99
C GLY A 174 6.37 -38.15 5.00
N THR A 175 7.35 -38.83 5.60
CA THR A 175 7.13 -39.60 6.82
C THR A 175 6.25 -38.77 7.76
N PRO A 176 5.06 -39.25 8.17
CA PRO A 176 4.27 -38.54 9.16
C PRO A 176 5.08 -38.51 10.45
N ALA A 177 5.63 -37.34 10.78
CA ALA A 177 6.18 -37.12 12.10
C ALA A 177 5.03 -37.35 13.09
N ALA A 178 5.17 -38.38 13.93
CA ALA A 178 4.23 -38.68 14.99
C ALA A 178 3.98 -37.40 15.82
N PRO A 179 2.73 -37.08 16.17
CA PRO A 179 2.46 -35.95 17.05
C PRO A 179 3.21 -36.16 18.38
N PRO A 180 3.88 -35.13 18.94
CA PRO A 180 4.52 -35.26 20.24
C PRO A 180 3.46 -35.62 21.28
N ALA A 181 3.76 -36.59 22.15
CA ALA A 181 2.88 -36.98 23.23
C ALA A 181 2.56 -35.75 24.10
N LEU A 182 1.28 -35.45 24.28
CA LEU A 182 0.80 -34.36 25.15
C LEU A 182 1.10 -34.73 26.61
N THR A 183 2.30 -34.39 27.09
CA THR A 183 2.75 -34.65 28.48
C THR A 183 2.37 -33.54 29.46
N GLY A 184 1.60 -32.54 29.03
CA GLY A 184 1.05 -31.49 29.88
C GLY A 184 -0.47 -31.55 29.90
N GLY A 185 -1.06 -31.94 31.03
CA GLY A 185 -2.50 -31.90 31.23
C GLY A 185 -3.06 -30.48 31.07
N LEU A 186 -4.30 -30.37 30.55
CA LEU A 186 -4.98 -29.09 30.40
C LEU A 186 -5.03 -28.36 31.75
N PRO A 187 -4.75 -27.04 31.81
CA PRO A 187 -4.95 -26.28 33.02
C PRO A 187 -6.45 -26.25 33.36
N THR A 188 -6.83 -26.88 34.47
CA THR A 188 -8.15 -26.66 35.07
C THR A 188 -8.14 -25.32 35.81
N PRO A 189 -9.22 -24.52 35.76
CA PRO A 189 -9.28 -23.27 36.49
C PRO A 189 -9.32 -23.54 38.00
N ALA A 190 -8.33 -23.02 38.73
CA ALA A 190 -8.33 -22.97 40.18
C ALA A 190 -9.35 -21.90 40.62
N THR A 191 -10.37 -22.32 41.36
CA THR A 191 -11.25 -21.39 42.09
C THR A 191 -10.60 -21.11 43.45
N HIS A 192 -10.43 -19.82 43.78
CA HIS A 192 -10.10 -19.32 45.11
C HIS A 192 -11.33 -18.59 45.67
#